data_AF-A0A222E5R7-F1
#
_entry.id   AF-A0A222E5R7-F1
#
_cell.length_a   1.000
_cell.length_b   1.000
_cell.length_c   1.000
_cell.angle_alpha   90.00
_cell.angle_beta   90.00
_cell.angle_gamma   90.00
#
_symmetry.space_group_name_H-M   'P 1'
#
loop_
_entity.id
_entity.type
_entity.pdbx_description
1 polymer ?
#
loop_
_entity_poly.entity_id
_entity_poly.type
_entity_poly.pdbx_seq_one_letter_code
_entity_poly.pdbx_strand_id
1 'polypeptide(L)'
;MIFAPSLDRLASVGISDFTEQQAIRKEWSEVFASDFGHFDTFYDLIVNAGQTLLDIEPSFRHSHAFSHHSAEVFLYTASDAGYLLTIGSKPAIEERLARHNETILSLIAQMTAAAKHRQDLAVAVDALMSLYFYHVSYGDVAKGLYADIGRIIPEMVMTFPAHSFPFALSLLSHGADTAERISRIMIFHVVDRGDVAHNLCQAVAEGTIDLHRDRKWLRELGPAIMGPVARAVRDERPEICDAFVSAFVLTPLHCNPQSHEEQIERLETDLSILRARLKSFERWLKAPTPVTAQDTSLVLDISEKKEELERVKNDFEAWTEERWDFAVRQVATRPDNRATLEAIQTRLSPLLNADLEQLLSDAAQVTPDKG
;
A
#
# COMPACT_ATOMS: atom_id res chain seq x y z
N MET A 1 -23.31 -8.24 -27.00
CA MET A 1 -22.91 -7.89 -25.62
C MET A 1 -22.48 -6.42 -25.62
N ILE A 2 -22.99 -5.57 -24.72
CA ILE A 2 -22.79 -4.11 -24.76
C ILE A 2 -21.32 -3.69 -24.63
N PHE A 3 -20.50 -4.50 -23.95
CA PHE A 3 -19.07 -4.28 -23.78
C PHE A 3 -18.21 -4.82 -24.93
N ALA A 4 -18.76 -5.59 -25.88
CA ALA A 4 -17.96 -6.28 -26.91
C ALA A 4 -16.99 -5.37 -27.69
N PRO A 5 -17.39 -4.15 -28.15
CA PRO A 5 -16.47 -3.29 -28.89
C PRO A 5 -15.25 -2.84 -28.10
N SER A 6 -15.38 -2.63 -26.78
CA SER A 6 -14.25 -2.28 -25.91
C SER A 6 -13.43 -3.50 -25.54
N LEU A 7 -14.06 -4.67 -25.33
CA LEU A 7 -13.35 -5.93 -25.08
C LEU A 7 -12.45 -6.33 -26.27
N ASP A 8 -12.93 -6.17 -27.50
CA ASP A 8 -12.15 -6.46 -28.71
C ASP A 8 -10.92 -5.53 -28.83
N ARG A 9 -11.03 -4.28 -28.38
CA ARG A 9 -9.91 -3.34 -28.33
C ARG A 9 -8.90 -3.73 -27.26
N LEU A 10 -9.33 -4.18 -26.07
CA LEU A 10 -8.40 -4.62 -25.03
C LEU A 10 -7.53 -5.80 -25.48
N ALA A 11 -8.01 -6.62 -26.41
CA ALA A 11 -7.24 -7.74 -26.94
C ALA A 11 -5.97 -7.33 -27.72
N SER A 12 -5.90 -6.10 -28.24
CA SER A 12 -4.74 -5.59 -28.99
C SER A 12 -3.85 -4.64 -28.18
N VAL A 13 -4.15 -4.44 -26.90
CA VAL A 13 -3.57 -3.37 -26.06
C VAL A 13 -2.76 -3.97 -24.91
N GLY A 14 -1.64 -3.34 -24.55
CA GLY A 14 -0.83 -3.75 -23.40
C GLY A 14 -1.32 -3.15 -22.08
N ILE A 15 -0.96 -3.78 -20.96
CA ILE A 15 -1.27 -3.27 -19.60
C ILE A 15 -0.68 -1.87 -19.34
N SER A 16 0.39 -1.50 -20.05
CA SER A 16 1.02 -0.18 -19.96
C SER A 16 0.39 0.90 -20.85
N ASP A 17 -0.60 0.58 -21.68
CA ASP A 17 -1.27 1.56 -22.53
C ASP A 17 -2.40 2.27 -21.78
N PHE A 18 -1.99 3.20 -20.92
CA PHE A 18 -2.90 3.98 -20.10
C PHE A 18 -3.84 4.88 -20.91
N THR A 19 -3.47 5.25 -22.15
CA THR A 19 -4.30 6.13 -22.98
C THR A 19 -5.55 5.40 -23.43
N GLU A 20 -5.37 4.21 -23.98
CA GLU A 20 -6.46 3.41 -24.51
C GLU A 20 -7.34 2.84 -23.39
N GLN A 21 -6.73 2.42 -22.27
CA GLN A 21 -7.48 2.00 -21.09
C GLN A 21 -8.35 3.14 -20.54
N GLN A 22 -7.86 4.38 -20.50
CA GLN A 22 -8.65 5.53 -20.06
C GLN A 22 -9.82 5.82 -21.00
N ALA A 23 -9.63 5.67 -22.32
CA ALA A 23 -10.71 5.82 -23.30
C ALA A 23 -11.81 4.76 -23.08
N ILE A 24 -11.42 3.50 -22.87
CA ILE A 24 -12.35 2.39 -22.61
C ILE A 24 -13.08 2.58 -21.28
N ARG A 25 -12.40 3.01 -20.21
CA ARG A 25 -13.02 3.34 -18.92
C ARG A 25 -14.08 4.43 -19.08
N LYS A 26 -13.83 5.44 -19.93
CA LYS A 26 -14.83 6.48 -20.23
C LYS A 26 -16.06 5.89 -20.93
N GLU A 27 -15.89 5.03 -21.93
CA GLU A 27 -17.01 4.35 -22.60
C GLU A 27 -17.82 3.51 -21.63
N TRP A 28 -17.15 2.78 -20.74
CA TRP A 28 -17.83 2.02 -19.69
C TRP A 28 -18.61 2.93 -18.73
N SER A 29 -18.05 4.09 -18.34
CA SER A 29 -18.78 5.07 -17.52
C SER A 29 -20.08 5.53 -18.18
N GLU A 30 -20.07 5.73 -19.50
CA GLU A 30 -21.25 6.15 -20.28
C GLU A 30 -22.29 5.02 -20.35
N VAL A 31 -21.84 3.77 -20.53
CA VAL A 31 -22.71 2.59 -20.45
C VAL A 31 -23.38 2.49 -19.08
N PHE A 32 -22.62 2.58 -17.99
CA PHE A 32 -23.19 2.50 -16.64
C PHE A 32 -24.09 3.68 -16.30
N ALA A 33 -23.77 4.89 -16.77
CA ALA A 33 -24.63 6.05 -16.56
C ALA A 33 -26.01 5.90 -17.24
N SER A 34 -26.11 5.09 -18.30
CA SER A 34 -27.38 4.79 -18.96
C SER A 34 -28.24 3.76 -18.23
N ASP A 35 -27.62 2.75 -17.62
CA ASP A 35 -28.28 1.72 -16.82
C ASP A 35 -27.28 1.02 -15.87
N PHE A 36 -27.52 1.12 -14.57
CA PHE A 36 -26.73 0.42 -13.55
C PHE A 36 -26.95 -1.11 -13.55
N GLY A 37 -27.99 -1.61 -14.21
CA GLY A 37 -28.17 -3.05 -14.47
C GLY A 37 -26.98 -3.67 -15.22
N HIS A 38 -26.21 -2.88 -15.97
CA HIS A 38 -25.03 -3.37 -16.68
C HIS A 38 -23.88 -3.82 -15.77
N PHE A 39 -23.89 -3.46 -14.47
CA PHE A 39 -22.89 -3.97 -13.52
C PHE A 39 -22.97 -5.48 -13.33
N ASP A 40 -24.17 -6.09 -13.42
CA ASP A 40 -24.30 -7.55 -13.34
C ASP A 40 -23.46 -8.24 -14.43
N THR A 41 -23.64 -7.81 -15.68
CA THR A 41 -22.84 -8.31 -16.81
C THR A 41 -21.35 -7.98 -16.67
N PHE A 42 -21.01 -6.84 -16.08
CA PHE A 42 -19.61 -6.45 -15.89
C PHE A 42 -18.89 -7.36 -14.87
N TYR A 43 -19.54 -7.70 -13.76
CA TYR A 43 -18.99 -8.64 -12.79
C TYR A 43 -18.94 -10.07 -13.31
N ASP A 44 -19.91 -10.49 -14.14
CA ASP A 44 -19.83 -11.77 -14.86
C ASP A 44 -18.60 -11.82 -15.78
N LEU A 45 -18.25 -10.70 -16.43
CA LEU A 45 -17.03 -10.59 -17.24
C LEU A 45 -15.75 -10.65 -16.40
N ILE A 46 -15.74 -10.06 -15.19
CA ILE A 46 -14.62 -10.17 -14.23
C ILE A 46 -14.42 -11.64 -13.84
N VAL A 47 -15.50 -12.34 -13.50
CA VAL A 47 -15.44 -13.77 -13.16
C VAL A 47 -14.95 -14.60 -14.34
N ASN A 48 -15.48 -14.35 -15.54
CA ASN A 48 -15.09 -15.04 -16.77
C ASN A 48 -13.60 -14.83 -17.10
N ALA A 49 -13.10 -13.59 -17.00
CA ALA A 49 -11.68 -13.30 -17.22
C ALA A 49 -10.79 -14.04 -16.19
N GLY A 50 -11.19 -14.08 -14.92
CA GLY A 50 -10.49 -14.85 -13.89
C GLY A 50 -10.47 -16.36 -14.18
N GLN A 51 -11.60 -16.93 -14.62
CA GLN A 51 -11.69 -18.33 -15.05
C GLN A 51 -10.79 -18.62 -16.27
N THR A 52 -10.76 -17.72 -17.26
CA THR A 52 -9.88 -17.84 -18.42
C THR A 52 -8.41 -17.93 -18.01
N LEU A 53 -7.95 -17.09 -17.08
CA LEU A 53 -6.56 -17.12 -16.60
C LEU A 53 -6.19 -18.41 -15.85
N LEU A 54 -7.19 -19.06 -15.26
CA LEU A 54 -7.07 -20.35 -14.59
C LEU A 54 -7.28 -21.56 -15.53
N ASP A 55 -7.49 -21.32 -16.83
CA ASP A 55 -7.84 -22.35 -17.82
C ASP A 55 -9.11 -23.14 -17.45
N ILE A 56 -10.05 -22.49 -16.77
CA ILE A 56 -11.35 -23.04 -16.37
C ILE A 56 -12.39 -22.67 -17.44
N GLU A 57 -13.21 -23.65 -17.84
CA GLU A 57 -14.33 -23.38 -18.74
C GLU A 57 -15.31 -22.36 -18.13
N PRO A 58 -15.71 -21.32 -18.87
CA PRO A 58 -16.61 -20.30 -18.35
C PRO A 58 -17.92 -20.90 -17.85
N SER A 59 -18.36 -20.49 -16.66
CA SER A 59 -19.61 -20.97 -16.07
C SER A 59 -20.89 -20.46 -16.77
N PHE A 60 -20.77 -19.56 -17.74
CA PHE A 60 -21.89 -18.87 -18.40
C PHE A 60 -22.03 -19.24 -19.86
N ARG A 61 -23.26 -19.55 -20.29
CA ARG A 61 -23.58 -19.96 -21.68
C ARG A 61 -23.30 -18.91 -22.75
N HIS A 62 -23.07 -17.64 -22.40
CA HIS A 62 -22.85 -16.51 -23.33
C HIS A 62 -21.63 -15.67 -22.92
N SER A 63 -20.57 -16.34 -22.44
CA SER A 63 -19.31 -15.71 -22.04
C SER A 63 -18.57 -15.10 -23.23
N HIS A 64 -17.88 -13.98 -23.00
CA HIS A 64 -16.90 -13.46 -23.95
C HIS A 64 -15.68 -14.39 -23.96
N ALA A 65 -15.16 -14.73 -25.15
CA ALA A 65 -14.02 -15.62 -25.30
C ALA A 65 -12.71 -14.85 -25.10
N PHE A 66 -12.33 -14.62 -23.85
CA PHE A 66 -11.04 -14.00 -23.54
C PHE A 66 -9.88 -14.93 -23.95
N SER A 67 -8.82 -14.35 -24.50
CA SER A 67 -7.47 -14.89 -24.38
C SER A 67 -6.88 -14.55 -23.00
N HIS A 68 -5.81 -15.23 -22.58
CA HIS A 68 -5.09 -14.91 -21.32
C HIS A 68 -4.69 -13.42 -21.28
N HIS A 69 -4.08 -12.92 -22.35
CA HIS A 69 -3.67 -11.51 -22.47
C HIS A 69 -4.85 -10.55 -22.28
N SER A 70 -5.93 -10.74 -23.05
CA SER A 70 -7.12 -9.87 -22.96
C SER A 70 -7.82 -9.96 -21.61
N ALA A 71 -7.77 -11.12 -20.94
CA ALA A 71 -8.34 -11.29 -19.60
C ALA A 71 -7.55 -10.48 -18.56
N GLU A 72 -6.22 -10.54 -18.60
CA GLU A 72 -5.35 -9.79 -17.69
C GLU A 72 -5.53 -8.28 -17.86
N VAL A 73 -5.48 -7.80 -19.11
CA VAL A 73 -5.69 -6.38 -19.43
C VAL A 73 -7.09 -5.93 -19.02
N PHE A 74 -8.12 -6.76 -19.22
CA PHE A 74 -9.47 -6.46 -18.79
C PHE A 74 -9.58 -6.33 -17.26
N LEU A 75 -9.06 -7.30 -16.49
CA LEU A 75 -9.10 -7.24 -15.02
C LEU A 75 -8.42 -5.98 -14.50
N TYR A 76 -7.23 -5.67 -15.01
CA TYR A 76 -6.50 -4.44 -14.64
C TYR A 76 -7.25 -3.16 -15.03
N THR A 77 -7.91 -3.14 -16.18
CA THR A 77 -8.71 -1.99 -16.62
C THR A 77 -9.95 -1.81 -15.75
N ALA A 78 -10.60 -2.92 -15.38
CA ALA A 78 -11.86 -2.98 -14.64
C ALA A 78 -11.72 -2.71 -13.13
N SER A 79 -10.54 -2.95 -12.55
CA SER A 79 -10.34 -2.83 -11.09
C SER A 79 -10.31 -1.40 -10.57
N ASP A 80 -10.00 -0.41 -11.40
CA ASP A 80 -9.96 1.01 -11.04
C ASP A 80 -11.36 1.64 -11.14
N ALA A 81 -12.02 1.96 -10.03
CA ALA A 81 -13.33 2.63 -10.07
C ALA A 81 -13.29 4.14 -10.25
N GLY A 82 -12.13 4.78 -10.46
CA GLY A 82 -12.03 6.23 -10.56
C GLY A 82 -12.98 6.82 -11.61
N TYR A 83 -13.22 6.10 -12.70
CA TYR A 83 -14.15 6.47 -13.76
C TYR A 83 -15.64 6.27 -13.41
N LEU A 84 -15.94 5.49 -12.38
CA LEU A 84 -17.29 5.17 -11.93
C LEU A 84 -17.80 6.10 -10.83
N LEU A 85 -16.88 6.70 -10.06
CA LEU A 85 -17.21 7.61 -8.96
C LEU A 85 -17.92 8.89 -9.44
N THR A 86 -17.64 9.35 -10.65
CA THR A 86 -18.18 10.59 -11.22
C THR A 86 -19.66 10.50 -11.59
N ILE A 87 -20.21 9.29 -11.71
CA ILE A 87 -21.61 9.04 -12.12
C ILE A 87 -22.51 8.60 -10.96
N GLY A 88 -22.03 8.67 -9.71
CA GLY A 88 -22.83 8.33 -8.52
C GLY A 88 -23.15 6.84 -8.36
N SER A 89 -22.43 5.96 -9.06
CA SER A 89 -22.69 4.52 -9.15
C SER A 89 -22.24 3.70 -7.93
N LYS A 90 -21.63 4.34 -6.92
CA LYS A 90 -20.99 3.65 -5.80
C LYS A 90 -21.91 2.66 -5.05
N PRO A 91 -23.17 2.99 -4.70
CA PRO A 91 -24.05 2.03 -4.03
C PRO A 91 -24.37 0.81 -4.90
N ALA A 92 -24.59 1.01 -6.20
CA ALA A 92 -24.86 -0.07 -7.14
C ALA A 92 -23.63 -0.99 -7.26
N ILE A 93 -22.43 -0.41 -7.40
CA ILE A 93 -21.18 -1.16 -7.49
C ILE A 93 -20.94 -2.04 -6.25
N GLU A 94 -21.18 -1.50 -5.06
CA GLU A 94 -21.00 -2.22 -3.79
C GLU A 94 -22.00 -3.38 -3.66
N GLU A 95 -23.29 -3.16 -3.95
CA GLU A 95 -24.30 -4.22 -3.94
C GLU A 95 -23.95 -5.34 -4.93
N ARG A 96 -23.40 -4.97 -6.08
CA ARG A 96 -22.99 -5.92 -7.12
C ARG A 96 -21.74 -6.70 -6.73
N LEU A 97 -20.74 -6.05 -6.12
CA LEU A 97 -19.59 -6.74 -5.52
C LEU A 97 -20.04 -7.71 -4.44
N ALA A 98 -20.94 -7.31 -3.55
CA ALA A 98 -21.43 -8.16 -2.47
C ALA A 98 -22.09 -9.44 -2.98
N ARG A 99 -22.86 -9.35 -4.07
CA ARG A 99 -23.48 -10.53 -4.71
C ARG A 99 -22.48 -11.48 -5.38
N HIS A 100 -21.30 -10.99 -5.79
CA HIS A 100 -20.25 -11.79 -6.43
C HIS A 100 -19.08 -12.14 -5.49
N ASN A 101 -19.14 -11.71 -4.23
CA ASN A 101 -18.04 -11.75 -3.29
C ASN A 101 -17.46 -13.17 -3.13
N GLU A 102 -18.32 -14.17 -2.90
CA GLU A 102 -17.88 -15.56 -2.75
C GLU A 102 -17.14 -16.08 -3.98
N THR A 103 -17.64 -15.76 -5.18
CA THR A 103 -17.01 -16.16 -6.45
C THR A 103 -15.66 -15.47 -6.65
N ILE A 104 -15.57 -14.17 -6.35
CA ILE A 104 -14.32 -13.40 -6.49
C ILE A 104 -13.27 -13.90 -5.49
N LEU A 105 -13.64 -14.11 -4.22
CA LEU A 105 -12.73 -14.67 -3.22
C LEU A 105 -12.29 -16.09 -3.59
N SER A 106 -13.18 -16.91 -4.13
CA SER A 106 -12.85 -18.24 -4.64
C SER A 106 -11.85 -18.18 -5.79
N LEU A 107 -12.00 -17.23 -6.72
CA LEU A 107 -11.03 -17.02 -7.81
C LEU A 107 -9.67 -16.61 -7.28
N ILE A 108 -9.61 -15.66 -6.33
CA ILE A 108 -8.35 -15.26 -5.68
C ILE A 108 -7.68 -16.47 -5.01
N ALA A 109 -8.45 -17.28 -4.27
CA ALA A 109 -7.92 -18.46 -3.59
C ALA A 109 -7.39 -19.50 -4.60
N GLN A 110 -8.09 -19.74 -5.71
CA GLN A 110 -7.66 -20.66 -6.76
C GLN A 110 -6.39 -20.16 -7.47
N MET A 111 -6.31 -18.86 -7.79
CA MET A 111 -5.10 -18.26 -8.38
C MET A 111 -3.92 -18.31 -7.41
N THR A 112 -4.17 -18.07 -6.13
CA THR A 112 -3.16 -18.19 -5.06
C THR A 112 -2.68 -19.64 -4.96
N ALA A 113 -3.57 -20.63 -4.98
CA ALA A 113 -3.18 -22.05 -4.99
C ALA A 113 -2.38 -22.44 -6.25
N ALA A 114 -2.69 -21.86 -7.40
CA ALA A 114 -1.98 -22.10 -8.67
C ALA A 114 -0.58 -21.43 -8.71
N ALA A 115 -0.31 -20.47 -7.83
CA ALA A 115 0.92 -19.68 -7.83
C ALA A 115 2.21 -20.49 -7.71
N LYS A 116 2.15 -21.73 -7.21
CA LYS A 116 3.30 -22.66 -7.21
C LYS A 116 3.89 -22.85 -8.61
N HIS A 117 3.07 -22.76 -9.65
CA HIS A 117 3.45 -22.94 -11.04
C HIS A 117 3.18 -21.72 -11.92
N ARG A 118 2.43 -20.73 -11.40
CA ARG A 118 1.91 -19.57 -12.14
C ARG A 118 2.07 -18.26 -11.35
N GLN A 119 3.31 -17.83 -11.13
CA GLN A 119 3.61 -16.55 -10.44
C GLN A 119 3.14 -15.32 -11.25
N ASP A 120 2.90 -15.49 -12.55
CA ASP A 120 2.31 -14.49 -13.45
C ASP A 120 0.89 -14.06 -13.03
N LEU A 121 0.19 -14.85 -12.22
CA LEU A 121 -1.17 -14.52 -11.75
C LEU A 121 -1.21 -13.38 -10.72
N ALA A 122 -0.07 -12.90 -10.23
CA ALA A 122 -0.03 -11.87 -9.19
C ALA A 122 -0.76 -10.58 -9.61
N VAL A 123 -0.62 -10.16 -10.86
CA VAL A 123 -1.29 -8.96 -11.42
C VAL A 123 -2.82 -9.11 -11.42
N ALA A 124 -3.31 -10.28 -11.83
CA ALA A 124 -4.75 -10.58 -11.85
C ALA A 124 -5.33 -10.65 -10.43
N VAL A 125 -4.60 -11.27 -9.50
CA VAL A 125 -4.96 -11.34 -8.08
C VAL A 125 -5.03 -9.94 -7.47
N ASP A 126 -4.05 -9.08 -7.77
CA ASP A 126 -4.01 -7.69 -7.31
C ASP A 126 -5.20 -6.88 -7.88
N ALA A 127 -5.54 -7.09 -9.16
CA ALA A 127 -6.70 -6.45 -9.78
C ALA A 127 -8.03 -6.86 -9.10
N LEU A 128 -8.22 -8.17 -8.81
CA LEU A 128 -9.40 -8.66 -8.09
C LEU A 128 -9.46 -8.11 -6.65
N MET A 129 -8.33 -8.04 -5.96
CA MET A 129 -8.24 -7.46 -4.62
C MET A 129 -8.51 -5.96 -4.63
N SER A 130 -8.05 -5.24 -5.66
CA SER A 130 -8.26 -3.81 -5.85
C SER A 130 -9.74 -3.44 -5.99
N LEU A 131 -10.60 -4.36 -6.45
CA LEU A 131 -12.06 -4.16 -6.44
C LEU A 131 -12.53 -3.76 -5.05
N TYR A 132 -12.09 -4.46 -3.99
CA TYR A 132 -12.51 -4.16 -2.62
C TYR A 132 -12.09 -2.77 -2.16
N PHE A 133 -10.97 -2.24 -2.66
CA PHE A 133 -10.51 -0.90 -2.31
C PHE A 133 -11.30 0.18 -3.04
N TYR A 134 -11.54 -0.01 -4.34
CA TYR A 134 -12.15 1.01 -5.19
C TYR A 134 -13.69 0.98 -5.18
N HIS A 135 -14.30 -0.20 -5.00
CA HIS A 135 -15.72 -0.45 -5.24
C HIS A 135 -16.58 -0.42 -3.96
N VAL A 136 -15.95 -0.48 -2.78
CA VAL A 136 -16.64 -0.57 -1.49
C VAL A 136 -16.69 0.81 -0.80
N SER A 137 -17.84 1.17 -0.21
CA SER A 137 -17.96 2.37 0.61
C SER A 137 -17.47 2.14 2.05
N TYR A 138 -17.64 3.11 2.96
CA TYR A 138 -17.31 2.95 4.38
C TYR A 138 -18.58 2.67 5.22
N GLY A 139 -19.58 2.00 4.63
CA GLY A 139 -20.86 1.63 5.27
C GLY A 139 -20.85 0.29 6.02
N ASP A 140 -22.01 -0.20 6.46
CA ASP A 140 -22.09 -1.47 7.20
C ASP A 140 -21.91 -2.71 6.30
N VAL A 141 -22.39 -2.66 5.04
CA VAL A 141 -22.16 -3.73 4.04
C VAL A 141 -20.66 -3.86 3.74
N ALA A 142 -19.96 -2.73 3.67
CA ALA A 142 -18.52 -2.68 3.50
C ALA A 142 -17.73 -3.43 4.59
N LYS A 143 -18.19 -3.43 5.84
CA LYS A 143 -17.50 -4.13 6.93
C LYS A 143 -17.40 -5.64 6.68
N GLY A 144 -18.46 -6.25 6.14
CA GLY A 144 -18.47 -7.66 5.77
C GLY A 144 -17.47 -7.96 4.65
N LEU A 145 -17.51 -7.16 3.58
CA LEU A 145 -16.60 -7.33 2.43
C LEU A 145 -15.13 -7.15 2.82
N TYR A 146 -14.82 -6.14 3.63
CA TYR A 146 -13.47 -5.93 4.14
C TYR A 146 -13.01 -7.05 5.07
N ALA A 147 -13.90 -7.56 5.92
CA ALA A 147 -13.57 -8.69 6.79
C ALA A 147 -13.23 -9.94 5.97
N ASP A 148 -13.97 -10.21 4.90
CA ASP A 148 -13.76 -11.39 4.04
C ASP A 148 -12.45 -11.30 3.25
N ILE A 149 -12.22 -10.21 2.51
CA ILE A 149 -10.95 -10.02 1.78
C ILE A 149 -9.77 -9.98 2.73
N GLY A 150 -9.93 -9.33 3.89
CA GLY A 150 -8.89 -9.24 4.90
C GLY A 150 -8.42 -10.60 5.42
N ARG A 151 -9.23 -11.67 5.35
CA ARG A 151 -8.84 -13.02 5.81
C ARG A 151 -7.87 -13.69 4.83
N ILE A 152 -7.97 -13.39 3.54
CA ILE A 152 -7.16 -14.06 2.50
C ILE A 152 -5.89 -13.29 2.15
N ILE A 153 -5.83 -11.97 2.42
CA ILE A 153 -4.67 -11.12 2.12
C ILE A 153 -3.34 -11.70 2.63
N PRO A 154 -3.21 -12.20 3.88
CA PRO A 154 -1.92 -12.71 4.34
C PRO A 154 -1.38 -13.85 3.48
N GLU A 155 -2.20 -14.88 3.23
CA GLU A 155 -1.80 -16.02 2.41
C GLU A 155 -1.48 -15.60 0.97
N MET A 156 -2.31 -14.73 0.40
CA MET A 156 -2.13 -14.16 -0.93
C MET A 156 -0.78 -13.42 -1.06
N VAL A 157 -0.50 -12.46 -0.17
CA VAL A 157 0.74 -11.66 -0.20
C VAL A 157 1.98 -12.54 -0.04
N MET A 158 1.94 -13.50 0.90
CA MET A 158 3.06 -14.42 1.13
C MET A 158 3.31 -15.37 -0.06
N THR A 159 2.26 -15.66 -0.84
CA THR A 159 2.34 -16.53 -2.01
C THR A 159 2.95 -15.83 -3.25
N PHE A 160 2.79 -14.52 -3.35
CA PHE A 160 3.36 -13.69 -4.42
C PHE A 160 4.37 -12.66 -3.85
N PRO A 161 5.48 -13.12 -3.25
CA PRO A 161 6.34 -12.27 -2.44
C PRO A 161 7.15 -11.23 -3.21
N ALA A 162 7.21 -11.34 -4.54
CA ALA A 162 7.88 -10.36 -5.41
C ALA A 162 6.90 -9.29 -5.94
N HIS A 163 5.59 -9.51 -5.81
CA HIS A 163 4.58 -8.57 -6.28
C HIS A 163 4.23 -7.57 -5.18
N SER A 164 4.23 -6.28 -5.53
CA SER A 164 3.83 -5.24 -4.61
C SER A 164 2.31 -5.06 -4.67
N PHE A 165 1.60 -5.38 -3.59
CA PHE A 165 0.15 -5.19 -3.47
C PHE A 165 -0.17 -3.84 -2.79
N PRO A 166 -0.42 -2.76 -3.54
CA PRO A 166 -0.47 -1.40 -2.98
C PRO A 166 -1.62 -1.19 -1.98
N PHE A 167 -2.74 -1.91 -2.15
CA PHE A 167 -3.93 -1.72 -1.31
C PHE A 167 -4.06 -2.71 -0.16
N ALA A 168 -3.18 -3.72 -0.06
CA ALA A 168 -3.26 -4.76 0.96
C ALA A 168 -3.33 -4.19 2.38
N LEU A 169 -2.46 -3.21 2.69
CA LEU A 169 -2.43 -2.57 4.02
C LEU A 169 -3.71 -1.78 4.32
N SER A 170 -4.28 -1.10 3.31
CA SER A 170 -5.54 -0.37 3.46
C SER A 170 -6.70 -1.32 3.75
N LEU A 171 -6.79 -2.43 3.03
CA LEU A 171 -7.85 -3.41 3.21
C LEU A 171 -7.75 -4.14 4.55
N LEU A 172 -6.54 -4.41 5.02
CA LEU A 172 -6.31 -5.00 6.34
C LEU A 172 -6.78 -4.10 7.48
N SER A 173 -6.82 -2.78 7.30
CA SER A 173 -7.19 -1.81 8.36
C SER A 173 -8.60 -1.98 8.93
N HIS A 174 -9.47 -2.73 8.26
CA HIS A 174 -10.89 -2.85 8.56
C HIS A 174 -11.28 -4.16 9.28
N GLY A 175 -10.32 -5.06 9.57
CA GLY A 175 -10.58 -6.38 10.18
C GLY A 175 -10.44 -6.44 11.71
N ALA A 176 -10.97 -7.50 12.33
CA ALA A 176 -10.87 -7.73 13.79
C ALA A 176 -9.50 -8.24 14.28
N ASP A 177 -8.59 -8.65 13.37
CA ASP A 177 -7.29 -9.24 13.71
C ASP A 177 -6.14 -8.54 12.95
N THR A 178 -6.31 -7.25 12.64
CA THR A 178 -5.41 -6.49 11.77
C THR A 178 -3.94 -6.58 12.19
N ALA A 179 -3.65 -6.43 13.48
CA ALA A 179 -2.28 -6.49 13.99
C ALA A 179 -1.64 -7.88 13.81
N GLU A 180 -2.39 -8.95 14.06
CA GLU A 180 -1.92 -10.32 13.88
C GLU A 180 -1.62 -10.61 12.40
N ARG A 181 -2.52 -10.19 11.50
CA ARG A 181 -2.36 -10.42 10.06
C ARG A 181 -1.18 -9.64 9.48
N ILE A 182 -1.01 -8.39 9.88
CA ILE A 182 0.13 -7.56 9.45
C ILE A 182 1.43 -8.14 10.00
N SER A 183 1.50 -8.48 11.29
CA SER A 183 2.70 -9.06 11.88
C SER A 183 3.09 -10.40 11.22
N ARG A 184 2.12 -11.25 10.88
CA ARG A 184 2.38 -12.49 10.12
C ARG A 184 3.03 -12.22 8.75
N ILE A 185 2.52 -11.24 7.99
CA ILE A 185 3.13 -10.85 6.71
C ILE A 185 4.55 -10.33 6.93
N MET A 186 4.75 -9.47 7.93
CA MET A 186 6.07 -8.91 8.23
C MET A 186 7.08 -9.99 8.66
N ILE A 187 6.69 -10.92 9.52
CA ILE A 187 7.52 -12.05 9.94
C ILE A 187 7.95 -12.86 8.71
N PHE A 188 7.03 -13.19 7.80
CA PHE A 188 7.36 -13.92 6.59
C PHE A 188 8.42 -13.20 5.73
N HIS A 189 8.26 -11.89 5.48
CA HIS A 189 9.24 -11.16 4.67
C HIS A 189 10.58 -10.99 5.39
N VAL A 190 10.56 -10.58 6.65
CA VAL A 190 11.78 -10.24 7.42
C VAL A 190 12.54 -11.50 7.85
N VAL A 191 11.85 -12.50 8.38
CA VAL A 191 12.44 -13.68 9.02
C VAL A 191 12.60 -14.81 8.01
N ASP A 192 11.51 -15.23 7.35
CA ASP A 192 11.54 -16.40 6.46
C ASP A 192 12.27 -16.11 5.16
N ARG A 193 12.06 -14.91 4.58
CA ARG A 193 12.71 -14.50 3.32
C ARG A 193 14.01 -13.72 3.52
N GLY A 194 14.24 -13.15 4.70
CA GLY A 194 15.38 -12.26 4.92
C GLY A 194 15.30 -10.91 4.19
N ASP A 195 14.09 -10.51 3.76
CA ASP A 195 13.83 -9.27 3.04
C ASP A 195 13.39 -8.16 4.01
N VAL A 196 14.37 -7.62 4.74
CA VAL A 196 14.18 -6.53 5.72
C VAL A 196 13.69 -5.24 5.04
N ALA A 197 14.02 -5.04 3.77
CA ALA A 197 13.71 -3.84 2.99
C ALA A 197 12.37 -3.94 2.23
N HIS A 198 11.56 -4.97 2.48
CA HIS A 198 10.30 -5.17 1.76
C HIS A 198 9.35 -3.96 1.87
N ASN A 199 8.86 -3.45 0.74
CA ASN A 199 8.06 -2.22 0.66
C ASN A 199 6.86 -2.17 1.62
N LEU A 200 6.12 -3.28 1.75
CA LEU A 200 4.97 -3.33 2.67
C LEU A 200 5.43 -3.23 4.13
N CYS A 201 6.55 -3.87 4.47
CA CYS A 201 7.10 -3.85 5.83
C CYS A 201 7.57 -2.43 6.18
N GLN A 202 8.22 -1.75 5.25
CA GLN A 202 8.62 -0.34 5.39
C GLN A 202 7.40 0.58 5.55
N ALA A 203 6.35 0.40 4.74
CA ALA A 203 5.12 1.17 4.84
C ALA A 203 4.38 0.97 6.18
N VAL A 204 4.47 -0.23 6.78
CA VAL A 204 3.95 -0.50 8.12
C VAL A 204 4.82 0.20 9.17
N ALA A 205 6.15 0.05 9.10
CA ALA A 205 7.09 0.69 10.02
C ALA A 205 6.88 2.21 10.09
N GLU A 206 6.83 2.85 8.91
CA GLU A 206 6.48 4.26 8.77
C GLU A 206 5.11 4.54 9.40
N GLY A 207 4.07 3.78 9.06
CA GLY A 207 2.74 4.00 9.62
C GLY A 207 2.66 3.86 11.16
N THR A 208 3.53 3.04 11.76
CA THR A 208 3.55 2.78 13.21
C THR A 208 4.38 3.79 14.00
N ILE A 209 5.45 4.33 13.42
CA ILE A 209 6.49 5.07 14.16
C ILE A 209 6.82 6.45 13.54
N ASP A 210 6.57 6.68 12.25
CA ASP A 210 6.91 7.92 11.53
C ASP A 210 6.34 9.18 12.21
N LEU A 211 7.17 10.21 12.27
CA LEU A 211 6.90 11.46 12.97
C LEU A 211 6.09 12.45 12.13
N HIS A 212 6.14 12.32 10.81
CA HIS A 212 5.56 13.22 9.80
C HIS A 212 4.28 12.67 9.16
N ARG A 213 4.04 11.35 9.19
CA ARG A 213 2.84 10.72 8.61
C ARG A 213 1.81 10.36 9.67
N ASP A 214 0.62 10.96 9.58
CA ASP A 214 -0.46 10.62 10.50
C ASP A 214 -1.28 9.40 10.03
N ARG A 215 -0.88 8.21 10.47
CA ARG A 215 -1.71 6.99 10.40
C ARG A 215 -2.10 6.51 11.79
N LYS A 216 -2.96 7.29 12.46
CA LYS A 216 -3.43 7.02 13.84
C LYS A 216 -3.74 5.55 14.13
N TRP A 217 -4.49 4.88 13.27
CA TRP A 217 -4.87 3.47 13.49
C TRP A 217 -3.67 2.51 13.47
N LEU A 218 -2.63 2.76 12.66
CA LEU A 218 -1.42 1.93 12.66
C LEU A 218 -0.58 2.17 13.90
N ARG A 219 -0.47 3.43 14.34
CA ARG A 219 0.26 3.76 15.58
C ARG A 219 -0.34 3.08 16.80
N GLU A 220 -1.67 3.09 16.93
CA GLU A 220 -2.39 2.39 18.01
C GLU A 220 -2.12 0.88 18.01
N LEU A 221 -1.89 0.28 16.82
CA LEU A 221 -1.57 -1.14 16.66
C LEU A 221 -0.06 -1.43 16.71
N GLY A 222 0.80 -0.42 16.77
CA GLY A 222 2.25 -0.54 16.67
C GLY A 222 2.85 -1.60 17.59
N PRO A 223 2.56 -1.62 18.91
CA PRO A 223 3.09 -2.62 19.83
C PRO A 223 2.64 -4.05 19.49
N ALA A 224 1.38 -4.20 19.05
CA ALA A 224 0.78 -5.48 18.72
C ALA A 224 1.29 -6.03 17.37
N ILE A 225 1.76 -5.16 16.48
CA ILE A 225 2.39 -5.56 15.20
C ILE A 225 3.89 -5.82 15.40
N MET A 226 4.62 -4.84 15.93
CA MET A 226 6.08 -4.86 15.97
C MET A 226 6.64 -5.77 17.06
N GLY A 227 5.92 -5.97 18.17
CA GLY A 227 6.33 -6.88 19.24
C GLY A 227 6.50 -8.33 18.76
N PRO A 228 5.50 -8.93 18.08
CA PRO A 228 5.65 -10.26 17.47
C PRO A 228 6.77 -10.35 16.44
N VAL A 229 6.96 -9.32 15.60
CA VAL A 229 8.05 -9.30 14.60
C VAL A 229 9.42 -9.28 15.29
N ALA A 230 9.61 -8.42 16.28
CA ALA A 230 10.83 -8.34 17.09
C ALA A 230 11.13 -9.68 17.79
N ARG A 231 10.09 -10.34 18.33
CA ARG A 231 10.23 -11.68 18.93
C ARG A 231 10.71 -12.70 17.89
N ALA A 232 10.11 -12.72 16.70
CA ALA A 232 10.48 -13.67 15.66
C ALA A 232 11.92 -13.43 15.16
N VAL A 233 12.34 -12.17 15.00
CA VAL A 233 13.73 -11.81 14.73
C VAL A 233 14.65 -12.38 15.81
N ARG A 234 14.34 -12.18 17.09
CA ARG A 234 15.15 -12.74 18.18
C ARG A 234 15.23 -14.27 18.16
N ASP A 235 14.08 -14.92 18.03
CA ASP A 235 13.96 -16.37 18.19
C ASP A 235 14.55 -17.12 16.97
N GLU A 236 14.49 -16.54 15.77
CA GLU A 236 14.75 -17.26 14.52
C GLU A 236 15.88 -16.66 13.67
N ARG A 237 16.14 -15.35 13.77
CA ARG A 237 17.15 -14.63 12.97
C ARG A 237 17.92 -13.59 13.83
N PRO A 238 18.55 -13.98 14.95
CA PRO A 238 19.17 -13.02 15.87
C PRO A 238 20.26 -12.16 15.21
N GLU A 239 20.89 -12.65 14.15
CA GLU A 239 21.94 -11.95 13.41
C GLU A 239 21.46 -10.72 12.63
N ILE A 240 20.15 -10.56 12.40
CA ILE A 240 19.59 -9.38 11.71
C ILE A 240 19.07 -8.32 12.69
N CYS A 241 19.34 -8.44 13.99
CA CYS A 241 18.85 -7.51 15.02
C CYS A 241 19.16 -6.04 14.69
N ASP A 242 20.41 -5.73 14.33
CA ASP A 242 20.80 -4.35 14.01
C ASP A 242 20.17 -3.86 12.70
N ALA A 243 20.11 -4.70 11.67
CA ALA A 243 19.43 -4.37 10.41
C ALA A 243 17.92 -4.15 10.62
N PHE A 244 17.30 -4.93 11.50
CA PHE A 244 15.90 -4.77 11.88
C PHE A 244 15.68 -3.44 12.60
N VAL A 245 16.46 -3.12 13.64
CA VAL A 245 16.31 -1.84 14.35
C VAL A 245 16.59 -0.65 13.42
N SER A 246 17.65 -0.75 12.61
CA SER A 246 17.97 0.24 11.59
C SER A 246 16.79 0.51 10.66
N ALA A 247 16.21 -0.53 10.05
CA ALA A 247 15.17 -0.39 9.05
C ALA A 247 13.78 -0.08 9.64
N PHE A 248 13.44 -0.61 10.82
CA PHE A 248 12.08 -0.55 11.36
C PHE A 248 11.90 0.46 12.50
N VAL A 249 12.99 0.99 13.07
CA VAL A 249 12.95 2.02 14.11
C VAL A 249 13.64 3.29 13.61
N LEU A 250 14.93 3.20 13.31
CA LEU A 250 15.73 4.41 13.07
C LEU A 250 15.40 5.07 11.73
N THR A 251 15.19 4.31 10.66
CA THR A 251 14.80 4.86 9.36
C THR A 251 13.43 5.57 9.41
N PRO A 252 12.35 4.98 9.96
CA PRO A 252 11.06 5.67 10.14
C PRO A 252 11.12 6.92 11.04
N LEU A 253 12.03 6.95 12.02
CA LEU A 253 12.26 8.13 12.88
C LEU A 253 13.20 9.17 12.24
N HIS A 254 13.79 8.86 11.08
CA HIS A 254 14.84 9.65 10.45
C HIS A 254 16.11 9.81 11.31
N CYS A 255 16.43 8.80 12.12
CA CYS A 255 17.60 8.73 13.00
C CYS A 255 18.75 7.87 12.46
N ASN A 256 18.56 7.20 11.32
CA ASN A 256 19.62 6.46 10.64
C ASN A 256 19.96 7.15 9.32
N PRO A 257 20.70 8.27 9.37
CA PRO A 257 21.19 8.87 8.15
C PRO A 257 22.26 7.95 7.55
N GLN A 258 22.18 7.79 6.24
CA GLN A 258 23.25 7.21 5.43
C GLN A 258 24.52 8.07 5.51
N SER A 259 25.57 7.72 4.76
CA SER A 259 26.74 8.61 4.62
C SER A 259 26.33 10.01 4.12
N HIS A 260 27.16 11.03 4.38
CA HIS A 260 26.90 12.40 3.95
C HIS A 260 26.60 12.48 2.43
N GLU A 261 27.39 11.76 1.63
CA GLU A 261 27.22 11.68 0.17
C GLU A 261 25.90 11.01 -0.23
N GLU A 262 25.55 9.88 0.38
CA GLU A 262 24.31 9.15 0.11
C GLU A 262 23.07 9.99 0.47
N GLN A 263 23.14 10.72 1.59
CA GLN A 263 22.05 11.59 2.03
C GLN A 263 21.84 12.77 1.07
N ILE A 264 22.93 13.34 0.51
CA ILE A 264 22.85 14.35 -0.55
C ILE A 264 22.20 13.77 -1.80
N GLU A 265 22.68 12.61 -2.27
CA GLU A 265 22.17 11.96 -3.48
C GLU A 265 20.67 11.63 -3.36
N ARG A 266 20.24 11.13 -2.20
CA ARG A 266 18.83 10.86 -1.91
C ARG A 266 17.98 12.12 -2.01
N LEU A 267 18.39 13.20 -1.33
CA LEU A 267 17.64 14.47 -1.32
C LEU A 267 17.60 15.12 -2.72
N GLU A 268 18.68 15.03 -3.50
CA GLU A 268 18.70 15.51 -4.88
C GLU A 268 17.77 14.69 -5.79
N THR A 269 17.71 13.37 -5.59
CA THR A 269 16.78 12.47 -6.28
C THR A 269 15.34 12.79 -5.93
N ASP A 270 15.01 12.93 -4.64
CA ASP A 270 13.67 13.30 -4.17
C ASP A 270 13.23 14.65 -4.76
N LEU A 271 14.12 15.64 -4.76
CA LEU A 271 13.86 16.95 -5.37
C LEU A 271 13.61 16.85 -6.88
N SER A 272 14.35 15.98 -7.59
CA SER A 272 14.13 15.74 -9.02
C SER A 272 12.74 15.15 -9.27
N ILE A 273 12.33 14.16 -8.47
CA ILE A 273 11.00 13.54 -8.54
C ILE A 273 9.90 14.57 -8.26
N LEU A 274 10.01 15.35 -7.18
CA LEU A 274 9.02 16.37 -6.82
C LEU A 274 8.89 17.44 -7.92
N ARG A 275 10.00 17.89 -8.51
CA ARG A 275 9.98 18.82 -9.65
C ARG A 275 9.32 18.23 -10.89
N ALA A 276 9.55 16.94 -11.17
CA ALA A 276 8.90 16.25 -12.27
C ALA A 276 7.38 16.11 -12.05
N ARG A 277 6.95 15.83 -10.82
CA ARG A 277 5.54 15.82 -10.42
C ARG A 277 4.91 17.19 -10.59
N LEU A 278 5.59 18.26 -10.16
CA LEU A 278 5.09 19.64 -10.30
C LEU A 278 4.88 19.99 -11.77
N LYS A 279 5.88 19.71 -12.61
CA LYS A 279 5.78 19.93 -14.06
C LYS A 279 4.64 19.14 -14.71
N SER A 280 4.36 17.94 -14.22
CA SER A 280 3.26 17.10 -14.71
C SER A 280 1.90 17.65 -14.27
N PHE A 281 1.81 18.12 -13.02
CA PHE A 281 0.63 18.76 -12.48
C PHE A 281 0.30 20.08 -13.21
N GLU A 282 1.31 20.92 -13.46
CA GLU A 282 1.18 22.15 -14.24
C GLU A 282 0.64 21.89 -15.67
N ARG A 283 1.07 20.80 -16.32
CA ARG A 283 0.52 20.41 -17.63
C ARG A 283 -0.94 19.97 -17.56
N TRP A 284 -1.36 19.42 -16.43
CA TRP A 284 -2.72 18.92 -16.22
C TRP A 284 -3.71 20.06 -15.92
N LEU A 285 -3.26 21.13 -15.27
CA LEU A 285 -4.03 22.34 -14.91
C LEU A 285 -4.47 23.23 -16.10
N LYS A 286 -4.76 22.69 -17.29
CA LYS A 286 -5.19 23.48 -18.45
C LYS A 286 -6.35 24.43 -18.07
N ALA A 287 -6.17 25.73 -18.35
CA ALA A 287 -7.00 26.83 -17.87
C ALA A 287 -8.50 26.76 -18.23
N PRO A 288 -9.40 27.38 -17.45
CA PRO A 288 -9.13 28.22 -16.29
C PRO A 288 -9.60 27.56 -14.98
N THR A 289 -8.77 26.71 -14.39
CA THR A 289 -8.91 26.37 -12.98
C THR A 289 -8.29 27.48 -12.12
N PRO A 290 -8.98 27.96 -11.06
CA PRO A 290 -8.49 29.03 -10.19
C PRO A 290 -7.35 28.60 -9.24
N VAL A 291 -6.92 27.35 -9.33
CA VAL A 291 -5.83 26.77 -8.52
C VAL A 291 -4.54 26.85 -9.33
N THR A 292 -3.56 27.57 -8.81
CA THR A 292 -2.20 27.61 -9.35
C THR A 292 -1.36 26.49 -8.75
N ALA A 293 -0.25 26.14 -9.39
CA ALA A 293 0.69 25.18 -8.82
C ALA A 293 1.23 25.61 -7.43
N GLN A 294 1.23 26.93 -7.15
CA GLN A 294 1.62 27.50 -5.85
C GLN A 294 0.62 27.21 -4.72
N ASP A 295 -0.62 26.87 -5.05
CA ASP A 295 -1.66 26.52 -4.08
C ASP A 295 -1.58 25.05 -3.64
N THR A 296 -0.58 24.30 -4.11
CA THR A 296 -0.38 22.89 -3.76
C THR A 296 0.69 22.71 -2.69
N SER A 297 0.51 21.70 -1.84
CA SER A 297 1.54 21.28 -0.87
C SER A 297 2.87 20.94 -1.54
N LEU A 298 2.86 20.60 -2.84
CA LEU A 298 4.03 20.20 -3.60
C LEU A 298 5.11 21.30 -3.68
N VAL A 299 4.72 22.58 -3.69
CA VAL A 299 5.69 23.69 -3.68
C VAL A 299 6.34 23.84 -2.30
N LEU A 300 5.58 23.64 -1.23
CA LEU A 300 6.10 23.59 0.14
C LEU A 300 7.05 22.41 0.30
N ASP A 301 6.66 21.21 -0.14
CA ASP A 301 7.49 20.00 -0.10
C ASP A 301 8.85 20.22 -0.80
N ILE A 302 8.86 20.90 -1.95
CA ILE A 302 10.09 21.25 -2.67
C ILE A 302 10.94 22.25 -1.89
N SER A 303 10.32 23.25 -1.25
CA SER A 303 11.04 24.25 -0.45
C SER A 303 11.70 23.60 0.77
N GLU A 304 10.94 22.81 1.53
CA GLU A 304 11.42 22.08 2.70
C GLU A 304 12.56 21.13 2.32
N LYS A 305 12.45 20.40 1.21
CA LYS A 305 13.55 19.53 0.76
C LYS A 305 14.79 20.27 0.27
N LYS A 306 14.64 21.47 -0.30
CA LYS A 306 15.81 22.31 -0.63
C LYS A 306 16.51 22.79 0.63
N GLU A 307 15.76 23.28 1.61
CA GLU A 307 16.31 23.71 2.89
C GLU A 307 17.01 22.56 3.60
N GLU A 308 16.42 21.37 3.60
CA GLU A 308 17.03 20.16 4.14
C GLU A 308 18.34 19.80 3.42
N LEU A 309 18.37 19.87 2.08
CA LEU A 309 19.58 19.62 1.29
C LEU A 309 20.71 20.60 1.63
N GLU A 310 20.40 21.89 1.73
CA GLU A 310 21.38 22.91 2.10
C GLU A 310 21.90 22.71 3.53
N ARG A 311 21.03 22.32 4.46
CA ARG A 311 21.43 21.99 5.83
C ARG A 311 22.40 20.80 5.88
N VAL A 312 22.09 19.71 5.18
CA VAL A 312 22.96 18.53 5.08
C VAL A 312 24.33 18.92 4.50
N LYS A 313 24.36 19.71 3.43
CA LYS A 313 25.60 20.16 2.78
C LYS A 313 26.47 21.05 3.66
N ASN A 314 25.86 21.86 4.53
CA ASN A 314 26.57 22.81 5.37
C ASN A 314 27.14 22.16 6.63
N ASP A 315 26.35 21.34 7.32
CA ASP A 315 26.74 20.71 8.58
C ASP A 315 25.96 19.41 8.81
N PHE A 316 26.53 18.31 8.31
CA PHE A 316 25.90 16.99 8.38
C PHE A 316 25.81 16.45 9.81
N GLU A 317 26.80 16.75 10.66
CA GLU A 317 26.82 16.32 12.07
C GLU A 317 25.72 17.03 12.86
N ALA A 318 25.65 18.37 12.77
CA ALA A 318 24.60 19.13 13.43
C ALA A 318 23.20 18.78 12.92
N TRP A 319 23.05 18.49 11.61
CA TRP A 319 21.79 18.01 11.06
C TRP A 319 21.39 16.63 11.61
N THR A 320 22.36 15.73 11.79
CA THR A 320 22.14 14.40 12.38
C THR A 320 21.75 14.51 13.86
N GLU A 321 22.44 15.35 14.63
CA GLU A 321 22.10 15.61 16.04
C GLU A 321 20.69 16.19 16.18
N GLU A 322 20.31 17.18 15.35
CA GLU A 322 18.96 17.76 15.42
C GLU A 322 17.88 16.73 15.11
N ARG A 323 18.13 15.81 14.16
CA ARG A 323 17.21 14.72 13.84
C ARG A 323 17.04 13.76 15.01
N TRP A 324 18.14 13.40 15.68
CA TRP A 324 18.11 12.59 16.89
C TRP A 324 17.29 13.27 18.00
N ASP A 325 17.61 14.53 18.32
CA ASP A 325 16.91 15.32 19.33
C ASP A 325 15.42 15.46 19.04
N PHE A 326 15.07 15.68 17.77
CA PHE A 326 13.68 15.73 17.35
C PHE A 326 12.97 14.40 17.59
N ALA A 327 13.57 13.28 17.20
CA ALA A 327 12.99 11.97 17.42
C ALA A 327 12.85 11.64 18.92
N VAL A 328 13.86 11.94 19.73
CA VAL A 328 13.83 11.80 21.19
C VAL A 328 12.64 12.57 21.79
N ARG A 329 12.44 13.85 21.40
CA ARG A 329 11.30 14.65 21.86
C ARG A 329 9.96 14.09 21.40
N GLN A 330 9.86 13.60 20.17
CA GLN A 330 8.62 13.01 19.68
C GLN A 330 8.31 11.68 20.40
N VAL A 331 9.29 10.82 20.63
CA VAL A 331 9.12 9.59 21.41
C VAL A 331 8.70 9.91 22.84
N ALA A 332 9.29 10.93 23.47
CA ALA A 332 8.93 11.35 24.81
C ALA A 332 7.47 11.87 24.92
N THR A 333 6.98 12.56 23.89
CA THR A 333 5.67 13.23 23.89
C THR A 333 4.54 12.41 23.27
N ARG A 334 4.85 11.32 22.55
CA ARG A 334 3.87 10.43 21.89
C ARG A 334 3.83 9.04 22.53
N PRO A 335 2.84 8.75 23.41
CA PRO A 335 2.75 7.48 24.13
C PRO A 335 2.72 6.24 23.23
N ASP A 336 2.02 6.30 22.08
CA ASP A 336 1.89 5.15 21.16
C ASP A 336 3.24 4.77 20.51
N ASN A 337 4.03 5.77 20.11
CA ASN A 337 5.38 5.55 19.58
C ASN A 337 6.26 4.91 20.65
N ARG A 338 6.26 5.50 21.86
CA ARG A 338 7.02 4.97 23.00
C ARG A 338 6.64 3.53 23.32
N ALA A 339 5.35 3.22 23.40
CA ALA A 339 4.87 1.87 23.66
C ALA A 339 5.31 0.88 22.59
N THR A 340 5.37 1.30 21.32
CA THR A 340 5.85 0.47 20.21
C THR A 340 7.34 0.16 20.37
N LEU A 341 8.16 1.17 20.67
CA LEU A 341 9.61 1.00 20.88
C LEU A 341 9.91 0.15 22.12
N GLU A 342 9.19 0.35 23.22
CA GLU A 342 9.31 -0.46 24.44
C GLU A 342 8.91 -1.92 24.17
N ALA A 343 7.87 -2.16 23.36
CA ALA A 343 7.47 -3.50 22.93
C ALA A 343 8.54 -4.17 22.07
N ILE A 344 9.18 -3.43 21.16
CA ILE A 344 10.32 -3.93 20.36
C ILE A 344 11.48 -4.31 21.29
N GLN A 345 11.95 -3.40 22.15
CA GLN A 345 13.06 -3.63 23.07
C GLN A 345 12.81 -4.84 23.97
N THR A 346 11.60 -4.94 24.55
CA THR A 346 11.22 -6.05 25.42
C THR A 346 11.25 -7.39 24.69
N ARG A 347 10.85 -7.41 23.42
CA ARG A 347 10.74 -8.64 22.62
C ARG A 347 12.05 -9.04 21.93
N LEU A 348 12.99 -8.12 21.74
CA LEU A 348 14.35 -8.41 21.28
C LEU A 348 15.23 -9.00 22.39
N SER A 349 14.98 -8.66 23.65
CA SER A 349 15.78 -9.14 24.79
C SER A 349 15.96 -10.69 24.79
N PRO A 350 17.20 -11.21 24.96
CA PRO A 350 18.41 -10.51 25.42
C PRO A 350 19.28 -9.88 24.32
N LEU A 351 18.83 -9.84 23.07
CA LEU A 351 19.57 -9.10 22.03
C LEU A 351 19.50 -7.61 22.36
N LEU A 352 20.66 -7.01 22.59
CA LEU A 352 20.79 -5.59 22.88
C LEU A 352 21.03 -4.86 21.56
N ASN A 353 20.36 -3.72 21.38
CA ASN A 353 20.70 -2.76 20.33
C ASN A 353 20.91 -1.40 21.00
N ALA A 354 22.14 -0.88 20.89
CA ALA A 354 22.57 0.30 21.62
C ALA A 354 21.77 1.56 21.21
N ASP A 355 21.43 1.70 19.93
CA ASP A 355 20.70 2.86 19.42
C ASP A 355 19.26 2.91 19.95
N LEU A 356 18.57 1.76 19.97
CA LEU A 356 17.23 1.68 20.54
C LEU A 356 17.22 1.95 22.05
N GLU A 357 18.21 1.43 22.78
CA GLU A 357 18.37 1.68 24.21
C GLU A 357 18.66 3.15 24.50
N GLN A 358 19.58 3.75 23.73
CA GLN A 358 19.92 5.16 23.85
C GLN A 358 18.70 6.04 23.56
N LEU A 359 17.96 5.77 22.49
CA LEU A 359 16.75 6.51 22.11
C LEU A 359 15.69 6.46 23.23
N LEU A 360 15.42 5.29 23.80
CA LEU A 360 14.46 5.13 24.89
C LEU A 360 14.94 5.79 26.20
N SER A 361 16.24 5.72 26.48
CA SER A 361 16.86 6.37 27.64
C SER A 361 16.77 7.88 27.54
N ASP A 362 17.16 8.46 26.40
CA ASP A 362 17.13 9.91 26.17
C ASP A 362 15.68 10.43 26.22
N ALA A 363 14.73 9.71 25.61
CA ALA A 363 13.32 10.07 25.66
C ALA A 363 12.75 10.04 27.09
N ALA A 364 13.24 9.16 27.97
CA ALA A 364 12.82 9.11 29.37
C ALA A 364 13.34 10.29 30.19
N GLN A 365 14.41 10.95 29.75
CA GLN A 365 15.01 12.12 30.42
C GLN A 365 14.37 13.44 29.99
N VAL A 366 13.60 13.46 28.89
CA VAL A 366 12.85 14.64 28.45
C VAL A 366 11.65 14.86 29.38
N THR A 367 11.71 15.91 30.20
CA THR A 367 10.52 16.42 30.90
C THR A 367 9.57 17.05 29.88
N PRO A 368 8.27 16.65 29.84
CA PRO A 368 7.31 17.33 29.00
C PRO A 368 7.14 18.76 29.49
N ASP A 369 7.49 19.73 28.64
CA ASP A 369 7.14 21.13 28.87
C ASP A 369 5.62 21.21 29.01
N LYS A 370 5.15 21.77 30.13
CA LYS A 370 3.75 22.11 30.34
C LYS A 370 3.40 23.27 29.40
N GLY A 371 3.10 22.95 28.15
CA GLY A 371 2.48 23.85 27.17
C GLY A 371 0.99 23.96 27.41
#